data_AF-A0A961GIB7-F1
#
_entry.id   AF-A0A961GIB7-F1
#
_cell.length_a   1.000
_cell.length_b   1.000
_cell.length_c   1.000
_cell.angle_alpha   90.00
_cell.angle_beta   90.00
_cell.angle_gamma   90.00
#
_symmetry.space_group_name_H-M   'P 1'
#
loop_
_entity.id
_entity.type
_entity.pdbx_description
1 polymer ?
#
loop_
_entity_poly.entity_id
_entity_poly.type
_entity_poly.pdbx_seq_one_letter_code
_entity_poly.pdbx_strand_id
1 'polypeptide(L)'
;RIGTVFDTFAGSDTTVVWVGHVATDDPTVAETNRRVHRLAAAEAADRPNVVVADLADLLGTGETVAERCLMDDGLHVTAACLDEAAAALAPDLPVG
;
A
#
# COMPACT_ATOMS: atom_id res chain seq x y z
N ARG A 1 7.63 13.91 -7.46
CA ARG A 1 8.30 13.07 -6.43
C ARG A 1 7.21 12.62 -5.48
N ILE A 2 7.29 11.41 -4.90
CA ILE A 2 6.18 10.89 -4.09
C ILE A 2 5.88 11.77 -2.87
N GLY A 3 6.92 12.38 -2.26
CA GLY A 3 6.75 13.34 -1.17
C GLY A 3 5.82 14.52 -1.49
N THR A 4 5.79 14.99 -2.75
CA THR A 4 4.91 16.10 -3.17
C THR A 4 3.42 15.76 -3.01
N VAL A 5 3.05 14.48 -3.07
CA VAL A 5 1.68 14.01 -2.81
C VAL A 5 1.33 14.22 -1.34
N PHE A 6 2.24 13.87 -0.43
CA PHE A 6 2.05 14.04 1.01
C PHE A 6 2.06 15.52 1.41
N ASP A 7 2.97 16.30 0.80
CA ASP A 7 3.14 17.72 1.10
C ASP A 7 1.89 18.55 0.76
N THR A 8 0.98 18.03 -0.09
CA THR A 8 -0.32 18.66 -0.38
C THR A 8 -1.19 18.79 0.88
N PHE A 9 -1.00 17.90 1.86
CA PHE A 9 -1.73 17.88 3.13
C PHE A 9 -0.91 18.46 4.29
N ALA A 10 0.29 18.98 4.01
CA ALA A 10 1.16 19.56 5.04
C ALA A 10 0.47 20.74 5.73
N GLY A 11 0.42 20.70 7.06
CA GLY A 11 -0.21 21.74 7.88
C GLY A 11 -1.74 21.66 7.94
N SER A 12 -2.36 20.61 7.37
CA SER A 12 -3.76 20.27 7.64
C SER A 12 -3.86 19.24 8.77
N ASP A 13 -5.07 19.08 9.32
CA ASP A 13 -5.38 18.00 10.28
C ASP A 13 -5.66 16.66 9.58
N THR A 14 -5.32 16.52 8.29
CA THR A 14 -5.58 15.29 7.52
C THR A 14 -4.46 14.28 7.73
N THR A 15 -4.83 13.07 8.15
CA THR A 15 -3.96 11.90 8.07
C THR A 15 -4.04 11.29 6.67
N VAL A 16 -2.89 11.12 6.03
CA VAL A 16 -2.77 10.42 4.75
C VAL A 16 -2.43 8.96 5.02
N VAL A 17 -3.22 8.04 4.46
CA VAL A 17 -2.93 6.60 4.50
C VAL A 17 -2.51 6.18 3.10
N TRP A 18 -1.23 5.86 2.93
CA TRP A 18 -0.70 5.31 1.69
C TRP A 18 -0.65 3.80 1.78
N VAL A 19 -1.38 3.11 0.91
CA VAL A 19 -1.38 1.65 0.83
C VAL A 19 -0.53 1.24 -0.37
N GLY A 20 0.55 0.49 -0.13
CA GLY A 20 1.37 -0.14 -1.17
C GLY A 20 0.58 -1.21 -1.94
N HIS A 21 1.15 -1.70 -3.04
CA HIS A 21 0.54 -2.76 -3.83
C HIS A 21 1.28 -4.09 -3.67
N VAL A 22 0.55 -5.19 -3.90
CA VAL A 22 1.11 -6.54 -4.02
C VAL A 22 2.01 -6.68 -5.26
N ALA A 23 2.85 -7.71 -5.26
CA ALA A 23 3.50 -8.17 -6.48
C ALA A 23 2.47 -8.90 -7.37
N THR A 24 2.44 -8.49 -8.63
CA THR A 24 1.58 -9.02 -9.71
C THR A 24 2.33 -10.06 -10.54
N ASP A 25 1.64 -10.74 -11.46
CA ASP A 25 2.28 -11.69 -12.39
C ASP A 25 3.20 -10.99 -13.40
N ASP A 26 2.93 -9.72 -13.72
CA ASP A 26 3.86 -8.90 -14.49
C ASP A 26 5.05 -8.48 -13.60
N PRO A 27 6.28 -8.92 -13.90
CA PRO A 27 7.45 -8.64 -13.06
C PRO A 27 7.84 -7.16 -13.05
N THR A 28 7.55 -6.42 -14.12
CA THR A 28 7.82 -4.98 -14.20
C THR A 28 6.88 -4.20 -13.28
N VAL A 29 5.60 -4.57 -13.29
CA VAL A 29 4.60 -3.98 -12.40
C VAL A 29 4.90 -4.35 -10.95
N ALA A 30 5.24 -5.62 -10.68
CA ALA A 30 5.64 -6.08 -9.36
C ALA A 30 6.83 -5.28 -8.81
N GLU A 31 7.94 -5.19 -9.56
CA GLU A 31 9.12 -4.43 -9.15
C GLU A 31 8.79 -2.94 -8.93
N THR A 32 7.99 -2.36 -9.82
CA THR A 32 7.57 -0.95 -9.73
C THR A 32 6.75 -0.70 -8.47
N ASN A 33 5.77 -1.56 -8.16
CA ASN A 33 4.95 -1.47 -6.96
C ASN A 33 5.81 -1.51 -5.69
N ARG A 34 6.75 -2.46 -5.62
CA ARG A 34 7.67 -2.59 -4.48
C ARG A 34 8.60 -1.38 -4.35
N ARG A 35 9.10 -0.86 -5.46
CA ARG A 35 9.93 0.35 -5.47
C ARG A 35 9.16 1.57 -4.99
N VAL A 36 7.94 1.78 -5.47
CA VAL A 36 7.07 2.89 -5.07
C VAL A 36 6.74 2.79 -3.58
N HIS A 37 6.41 1.60 -3.07
CA HIS A 37 6.16 1.38 -1.65
C HIS A 37 7.36 1.77 -0.78
N ARG A 38 8.58 1.30 -1.13
CA ARG A 38 9.81 1.68 -0.40
C ARG A 38 10.06 3.19 -0.41
N LEU A 39 9.79 3.86 -1.52
CA LEU A 39 9.90 5.32 -1.61
C LEU A 39 8.86 6.03 -0.75
N ALA A 40 7.63 5.52 -0.71
CA ALA A 40 6.57 6.05 0.16
C ALA A 40 6.94 5.93 1.63
N ALA A 41 7.41 4.75 2.06
CA ALA A 41 7.85 4.48 3.43
C ALA A 41 9.01 5.41 3.84
N ALA A 42 10.01 5.57 2.96
CA ALA A 42 11.13 6.47 3.23
C ALA A 42 10.70 7.93 3.40
N GLU A 43 9.76 8.41 2.58
CA GLU A 43 9.26 9.79 2.69
C GLU A 43 8.32 9.97 3.88
N ALA A 44 7.55 8.95 4.27
CA ALA A 44 6.67 9.01 5.43
C ALA A 44 7.44 9.06 6.76
N ALA A 45 8.68 8.57 6.80
CA ALA A 45 9.50 8.51 8.02
C ALA A 45 9.64 9.87 8.74
N ASP A 46 9.65 10.96 7.98
CA ASP A 46 9.77 12.34 8.51
C ASP A 46 8.42 13.09 8.56
N ARG A 47 7.29 12.40 8.33
CA ARG A 47 5.96 13.00 8.21
C ARG A 47 4.95 12.34 9.16
N PRO A 48 4.69 12.92 10.35
CA PRO A 48 3.93 12.26 11.42
C PRO A 48 2.44 12.03 11.07
N ASN A 49 1.91 12.73 10.07
CA ASN A 49 0.53 12.58 9.61
C ASN A 49 0.41 11.62 8.41
N VAL A 50 1.47 10.90 8.04
CA VAL A 50 1.46 9.92 6.94
C VAL A 50 1.65 8.52 7.51
N VAL A 51 0.66 7.66 7.31
CA VAL A 51 0.72 6.23 7.62
C VAL A 51 0.96 5.48 6.31
N VAL A 52 1.94 4.58 6.30
CA VAL A 52 2.22 3.72 5.14
C VAL A 52 1.92 2.27 5.54
N ALA A 53 1.00 1.65 4.81
CA ALA A 53 0.67 0.24 4.96
C ALA A 53 1.11 -0.54 3.72
N ASP A 54 1.53 -1.79 3.90
CA ASP A 54 1.87 -2.68 2.79
C ASP A 54 0.75 -3.70 2.57
N LEU A 55 0.05 -3.58 1.43
CA LEU A 55 -0.99 -4.55 1.07
C LEU A 55 -0.46 -5.98 0.99
N ALA A 56 0.81 -6.15 0.61
CA ALA A 56 1.42 -7.47 0.54
C ALA A 56 1.64 -8.09 1.92
N ASP A 57 1.98 -7.30 2.92
CA ASP A 57 2.09 -7.78 4.31
C ASP A 57 0.70 -8.04 4.90
N LEU A 58 -0.27 -7.16 4.64
CA LEU A 58 -1.66 -7.34 5.07
C LEU A 58 -2.29 -8.64 4.53
N LEU A 59 -1.88 -9.07 3.33
CA LEU A 59 -2.35 -10.30 2.69
C LEU A 59 -1.41 -11.51 2.92
N GLY A 60 -0.31 -11.32 3.64
CA GLY A 60 0.68 -12.36 3.93
C GLY A 60 1.50 -12.84 2.73
N THR A 61 1.59 -12.06 1.65
CA THR A 61 2.33 -12.41 0.43
C THR A 61 3.74 -11.81 0.39
N GLY A 62 3.98 -10.72 1.12
CA GLY A 62 5.28 -10.03 1.16
C GLY A 62 5.80 -9.68 -0.24
N GLU A 63 7.06 -10.03 -0.54
CA GLU A 63 7.68 -9.74 -1.84
C GLU A 63 7.32 -10.75 -2.95
N THR A 64 6.55 -11.80 -2.65
CA THR A 64 6.14 -12.80 -3.64
C THR A 64 4.87 -12.41 -4.37
N VAL A 65 4.71 -12.92 -5.60
CA VAL A 65 3.49 -12.77 -6.39
C VAL A 65 2.29 -13.23 -5.57
N ALA A 66 1.26 -12.39 -5.51
CA ALA A 66 0.07 -12.63 -4.70
C ALA A 66 -0.93 -13.56 -5.41
N GLU A 67 -0.50 -14.74 -5.87
CA GLU A 67 -1.27 -15.65 -6.75
C GLU A 67 -2.70 -15.92 -6.26
N ARG A 68 -2.90 -16.13 -4.95
CA ARG A 68 -4.24 -16.33 -4.34
C ARG A 68 -5.19 -15.15 -4.55
N CYS A 69 -4.62 -13.94 -4.60
CA CYS A 69 -5.34 -12.70 -4.54
C CYS A 69 -5.47 -11.99 -5.89
N LEU A 70 -4.79 -12.46 -6.93
CA LEU A 70 -4.91 -11.91 -8.28
C LEU A 70 -6.12 -12.50 -9.01
N MET A 71 -6.75 -11.68 -9.84
CA MET A 71 -7.71 -12.11 -10.85
C MET A 71 -6.99 -12.83 -11.99
N ASP A 72 -7.74 -13.47 -12.89
CA ASP A 72 -7.19 -14.23 -14.02
C ASP A 72 -6.27 -13.42 -14.98
N ASP A 73 -6.30 -12.10 -14.89
CA ASP A 73 -5.40 -11.22 -15.65
C ASP A 73 -4.02 -11.01 -15.00
N GLY A 74 -3.79 -11.58 -13.82
CA GLY A 74 -2.53 -11.49 -13.10
C GLY A 74 -2.19 -10.09 -12.58
N LEU A 75 -3.13 -9.14 -12.64
CA LEU A 75 -2.92 -7.73 -12.30
C LEU A 75 -3.88 -7.24 -11.23
N HIS A 76 -5.18 -7.44 -11.41
CA HIS A 76 -6.18 -6.92 -10.48
C HIS A 76 -6.29 -7.81 -9.24
N VAL A 77 -6.46 -7.19 -8.09
CA VAL A 77 -6.69 -7.91 -6.83
C VAL A 77 -8.18 -8.22 -6.69
N THR A 78 -8.52 -9.43 -6.28
CA THR A 78 -9.90 -9.86 -6.05
C THR A 78 -10.55 -9.05 -4.92
N ALA A 79 -11.87 -8.84 -5.02
CA ALA A 79 -12.64 -8.15 -3.97
C ALA A 79 -12.50 -8.83 -2.59
N ALA A 80 -12.46 -10.17 -2.56
CA ALA A 80 -12.31 -10.92 -1.31
C ALA A 80 -10.97 -10.63 -0.60
N CYS A 81 -9.86 -10.53 -1.35
CA CYS A 81 -8.60 -10.12 -0.74
C CYS A 81 -8.59 -8.64 -0.35
N LEU A 82 -9.27 -7.76 -1.09
CA LEU A 82 -9.42 -6.36 -0.67
C LEU A 82 -10.20 -6.24 0.66
N ASP A 83 -11.24 -7.05 0.86
CA ASP A 83 -11.98 -7.10 2.13
C ASP A 83 -11.10 -7.64 3.28
N GLU A 84 -10.30 -8.66 3.03
CA GLU A 84 -9.33 -9.21 4.00
C GLU A 84 -8.30 -8.15 4.41
N ALA A 85 -7.71 -7.45 3.44
CA ALA A 85 -6.76 -6.38 3.69
C ALA A 85 -7.41 -5.19 4.43
N ALA A 86 -8.66 -4.84 4.09
CA ALA A 86 -9.38 -3.77 4.79
C ALA A 86 -9.63 -4.12 6.26
N ALA A 87 -10.01 -5.36 6.55
CA ALA A 87 -10.18 -5.85 7.91
C ALA A 87 -8.84 -5.86 8.68
N ALA A 88 -7.74 -6.22 8.01
CA ALA A 88 -6.40 -6.22 8.59
C ALA A 88 -5.85 -4.80 8.83
N LEU A 89 -6.18 -3.84 7.98
CA LEU A 89 -5.73 -2.44 8.09
C LEU A 89 -6.50 -1.65 9.15
N ALA A 90 -7.78 -1.96 9.38
CA ALA A 90 -8.66 -1.17 10.25
C ALA A 90 -8.10 -0.87 11.66
N PRO A 91 -7.39 -1.78 12.36
CA PRO A 91 -6.80 -1.51 13.67
C PRO A 91 -5.69 -0.45 13.68
N ASP A 92 -5.02 -0.25 12.54
CA ASP A 92 -3.87 0.65 12.40
C ASP A 92 -4.28 2.06 11.92
N LEU A 93 -5.57 2.25 11.59
CA LEU A 93 -6.09 3.54 11.19
C LEU A 93 -6.31 4.43 12.41
N PRO A 94 -5.93 5.73 12.36
CA PRO A 94 -6.23 6.65 13.44
C PRO A 94 -7.75 6.74 13.65
N VAL A 95 -8.17 6.73 14.91
CA VAL A 95 -9.55 6.96 15.30
C VAL A 95 -9.90 8.42 15.02
N GLY A 96 -10.92 8.64 14.19
CA GLY A 96 -11.45 9.97 13.91
C GLY A 96 -12.23 10.56 15.08
#